data_AF-A0A8D8I0M0-F1
#
_entry.id   AF-A0A8D8I0M0-F1
#
_cell.length_a   1.000
_cell.length_b   1.000
_cell.length_c   1.000
_cell.angle_alpha   90.00
_cell.angle_beta   90.00
_cell.angle_gamma   90.00
#
_symmetry.space_group_name_H-M   'P 1'
#
loop_
_entity.id
_entity.type
_entity.pdbx_description
1 polymer ?
#
loop_
_entity_poly.entity_id
_entity_poly.type
_entity_poly.pdbx_seq_one_letter_code
_entity_poly.pdbx_strand_id
1 'polypeptide(L)'
;MSDTYDEEYEETHTVTRKSTTTFKIEETSSSTTTKTITTPAKLYGKDIGAYDDVDVDELLAQLSPEEITMLAKEVDPDDSFLPPSQRTNYECEKEPTGPLDRKKLIEHINKQAMETPDRPELEPYVPGLVRGKKWIPPPQEKRMQEAEDQIAIDMGDEYEQALSDATQEEIIDLAAILGFHSMMNQDQYHASLLNKGQPVGLGWDGITKSSIQKVFPAEAPNQTN
;
A
#
# COMPACT_ATOMS: atom_id res chain seq x y z
N MET A 1 8.64 -76.86 35.40
CA MET A 1 7.47 -77.08 34.53
C MET A 1 7.28 -75.80 33.75
N SER A 2 7.43 -75.88 32.44
CA SER A 2 7.38 -74.77 31.50
C SER A 2 5.93 -74.51 31.10
N ASP A 3 5.39 -73.36 31.48
CA ASP A 3 4.12 -72.86 30.96
C ASP A 3 4.39 -72.14 29.64
N THR A 4 3.92 -72.73 28.56
CA THR A 4 3.90 -72.16 27.21
C THR A 4 2.82 -71.09 27.18
N TYR A 5 3.22 -69.83 26.98
CA TYR A 5 2.30 -68.74 26.69
C TYR A 5 2.11 -68.70 25.17
N ASP A 6 0.90 -69.04 24.70
CA ASP A 6 0.49 -68.82 23.31
C ASP A 6 0.26 -67.32 23.10
N GLU A 7 1.14 -66.67 22.33
CA GLU A 7 0.92 -65.32 21.80
C GLU A 7 0.07 -65.42 20.53
N GLU A 8 -1.21 -65.06 20.65
CA GLU A 8 -2.14 -64.97 19.53
C GLU A 8 -1.94 -63.61 18.82
N TYR A 9 -1.31 -63.62 17.64
CA TYR A 9 -1.13 -62.43 16.81
C TYR A 9 -2.32 -62.29 15.85
N GLU A 10 -3.13 -61.23 16.00
CA GLU A 10 -4.12 -60.85 15.00
C GLU A 10 -3.44 -60.13 13.82
N GLU A 11 -3.20 -60.85 12.71
CA GLU A 11 -2.77 -60.26 11.45
C GLU A 11 -3.97 -59.59 10.74
N THR A 12 -4.07 -58.27 10.82
CA THR A 12 -5.06 -57.50 10.05
C THR A 12 -4.59 -57.35 8.60
N HIS A 13 -5.12 -58.15 7.68
CA HIS A 13 -4.92 -57.94 6.23
C HIS A 13 -5.82 -56.84 5.70
N THR A 14 -5.23 -55.72 5.25
CA THR A 14 -5.94 -54.68 4.49
C THR A 14 -5.81 -54.94 2.99
N VAL A 15 -6.91 -55.37 2.35
CA VAL A 15 -6.97 -55.54 0.90
C VAL A 15 -7.32 -54.21 0.25
N THR A 16 -6.36 -53.57 -0.41
CA THR A 16 -6.61 -52.37 -1.23
C THR A 16 -6.90 -52.78 -2.67
N ARG A 17 -8.16 -52.68 -3.10
CA ARG A 17 -8.56 -52.81 -4.51
C ARG A 17 -8.26 -51.50 -5.24
N LYS A 18 -7.33 -51.53 -6.20
CA LYS A 18 -7.19 -50.45 -7.19
C LYS A 18 -8.11 -50.74 -8.36
N SER A 19 -9.16 -49.94 -8.54
CA SER A 19 -9.97 -49.95 -9.75
C SER A 19 -9.37 -48.98 -10.77
N THR A 20 -8.80 -49.50 -11.85
CA THR A 20 -8.40 -48.69 -13.00
C THR A 20 -9.58 -48.59 -13.96
N THR A 21 -10.20 -47.41 -14.03
CA THR A 21 -11.18 -47.09 -15.06
C THR A 21 -10.45 -46.59 -16.31
N THR A 22 -10.46 -47.38 -17.38
CA THR A 22 -10.03 -46.92 -18.70
C THR A 22 -11.24 -46.34 -19.43
N PHE A 23 -11.18 -45.05 -19.75
CA PHE A 23 -12.14 -44.43 -20.67
C PHE A 23 -11.66 -44.66 -22.10
N LYS A 24 -12.52 -45.24 -22.93
CA LYS A 24 -12.31 -45.37 -24.36
C LYS A 24 -12.81 -44.07 -25.00
N ILE A 25 -11.91 -43.25 -25.52
CA ILE A 25 -12.26 -42.02 -26.24
C ILE A 25 -12.76 -42.47 -27.62
N GLU A 26 -14.05 -42.24 -27.90
CA GLU A 26 -14.56 -42.34 -29.26
C GLU A 26 -14.18 -41.05 -29.99
N GLU A 27 -13.47 -41.18 -31.11
CA GLU A 27 -13.18 -40.06 -32.01
C GLU A 27 -14.48 -39.62 -32.70
N THR A 28 -15.19 -38.66 -32.10
CA THR A 28 -16.27 -37.97 -32.80
C THR A 28 -15.67 -36.82 -33.60
N SER A 29 -15.42 -37.06 -34.89
CA SER A 29 -15.22 -36.00 -35.88
C SER A 29 -16.56 -35.26 -36.06
N SER A 30 -16.84 -34.30 -35.18
CA SER A 30 -18.03 -33.45 -35.26
C SER A 30 -17.67 -32.10 -35.88
N SER A 31 -17.48 -32.08 -37.20
CA SER A 31 -17.46 -30.83 -37.95
C SER A 31 -18.87 -30.25 -37.97
N THR A 32 -19.13 -29.34 -37.04
CA THR A 32 -20.40 -28.62 -36.95
C THR A 32 -20.10 -27.14 -37.16
N THR A 33 -20.09 -26.72 -38.42
CA THR A 33 -19.96 -25.31 -38.80
C THR A 33 -21.17 -24.53 -38.28
N THR A 34 -21.02 -23.90 -37.11
CA THR A 34 -22.03 -23.00 -36.57
C THR A 34 -21.89 -21.64 -37.27
N LYS A 35 -22.78 -21.33 -38.21
CA LYS A 35 -22.85 -20.02 -38.86
C LYS A 35 -23.48 -19.01 -37.90
N THR A 36 -22.67 -18.40 -37.03
CA THR A 36 -23.08 -17.24 -36.22
C THR A 36 -23.21 -15.98 -37.08
N ILE A 37 -24.36 -15.32 -36.98
CA ILE A 37 -24.76 -14.11 -37.73
C ILE A 37 -24.16 -12.86 -37.06
N THR A 38 -22.84 -12.83 -36.93
CA THR A 38 -22.11 -11.64 -36.46
C THR A 38 -20.97 -11.41 -37.43
N THR A 39 -20.83 -10.17 -37.91
CA THR A 39 -19.78 -9.74 -38.85
C THR A 39 -18.44 -10.39 -38.52
N PRO A 40 -17.78 -11.10 -39.47
CA PRO A 40 -16.56 -11.83 -39.18
C PRO A 40 -15.48 -10.84 -38.76
N ALA A 41 -15.01 -10.95 -37.52
CA ALA A 41 -13.81 -10.25 -37.10
C ALA A 41 -12.67 -10.70 -38.01
N LYS A 42 -12.10 -9.78 -38.79
CA LYS A 42 -10.98 -10.11 -39.69
C LYS A 42 -9.69 -10.09 -38.87
N LEU A 43 -9.05 -11.24 -38.71
CA LEU A 43 -7.73 -11.33 -38.10
C LEU A 43 -6.69 -11.12 -39.21
N TYR A 44 -5.83 -10.10 -39.06
CA TYR A 44 -4.83 -9.70 -40.07
C TYR A 44 -5.37 -9.57 -41.52
N GLY A 45 -6.62 -9.10 -41.67
CA GLY A 45 -7.22 -8.85 -42.97
C GLY A 45 -7.74 -10.10 -43.71
N LYS A 46 -7.64 -11.29 -43.12
CA LYS A 46 -8.26 -12.53 -43.62
C LYS A 46 -9.48 -12.92 -42.79
N ASP A 47 -10.39 -13.66 -43.41
CA ASP A 47 -11.54 -14.25 -42.71
C ASP A 47 -11.06 -15.38 -41.79
N ILE A 48 -11.64 -15.48 -40.58
CA ILE A 48 -11.23 -16.45 -39.55
C ILE A 48 -11.23 -17.89 -40.09
N GLY A 49 -12.21 -18.26 -40.90
CA GLY A 49 -12.30 -19.60 -41.48
C GLY A 49 -11.16 -19.95 -42.46
N ALA A 50 -10.39 -18.97 -42.95
CA ALA A 50 -9.20 -19.25 -43.74
C ALA A 50 -8.03 -19.82 -42.92
N TYR A 51 -8.13 -19.74 -41.58
CA TYR A 51 -7.16 -20.30 -40.65
C TYR A 51 -7.59 -21.68 -40.10
N ASP A 52 -8.85 -22.08 -40.30
CA ASP A 52 -9.38 -23.36 -39.79
C ASP A 52 -8.75 -24.57 -40.53
N ASP A 53 -8.37 -24.40 -41.80
CA ASP A 53 -7.81 -25.47 -42.64
C ASP A 53 -6.26 -25.50 -42.63
N VAL A 54 -5.62 -24.67 -41.81
CA VAL A 54 -4.14 -24.61 -41.75
C VAL A 54 -3.63 -25.74 -40.87
N ASP A 55 -2.74 -26.57 -41.41
CA ASP A 55 -2.10 -27.66 -40.66
C ASP A 55 -1.13 -27.09 -39.62
N VAL A 56 -1.53 -27.18 -38.35
CA VAL A 56 -0.77 -26.69 -37.21
C VAL A 56 0.54 -27.47 -37.05
N ASP A 57 0.55 -28.77 -37.36
CA ASP A 57 1.73 -29.62 -37.20
C ASP A 57 2.81 -29.27 -38.25
N GLU A 58 2.40 -28.93 -39.48
CA GLU A 58 3.32 -28.45 -40.51
C GLU A 58 3.96 -27.11 -40.12
N LEU A 59 3.18 -26.18 -39.54
CA LEU A 59 3.70 -24.91 -39.06
C LEU A 59 4.71 -25.12 -37.91
N LEU A 60 4.39 -25.97 -36.95
CA LEU A 60 5.28 -26.28 -35.83
C LEU A 60 6.56 -26.97 -36.30
N ALA A 61 6.51 -27.80 -37.33
CA ALA A 61 7.68 -28.48 -37.89
C ALA A 61 8.67 -27.53 -38.60
N GLN A 62 8.21 -26.37 -39.06
CA GLN A 62 9.06 -25.35 -39.69
C GLN A 62 9.82 -24.50 -38.67
N LEU A 63 9.43 -24.51 -37.40
CA LEU A 63 10.09 -23.74 -36.36
C LEU A 63 11.32 -24.45 -35.81
N SER A 64 12.32 -23.67 -35.44
CA SER A 64 13.49 -24.18 -34.71
C SER A 64 13.09 -24.61 -33.28
N PRO A 65 13.84 -25.52 -32.63
CA PRO A 65 13.55 -25.94 -31.26
C PRO A 65 13.54 -24.75 -30.28
N GLU A 66 14.38 -23.73 -30.51
CA GLU A 66 14.40 -22.52 -29.68
C GLU A 66 13.11 -21.71 -29.83
N GLU A 67 12.61 -21.52 -31.05
CA GLU A 67 11.35 -20.81 -31.31
C GLU A 67 10.13 -21.55 -30.74
N ILE A 68 10.11 -22.89 -30.84
CA ILE A 68 9.10 -23.72 -30.19
C ILE A 68 9.12 -23.50 -28.67
N THR A 69 10.32 -23.42 -28.08
CA THR A 69 10.47 -23.18 -26.65
C THR A 69 10.02 -21.78 -26.24
N MET A 70 10.26 -20.77 -27.09
CA MET A 70 9.74 -19.41 -26.86
C MET A 70 8.23 -19.34 -26.98
N LEU A 71 7.63 -19.95 -28.01
CA LEU A 71 6.17 -20.00 -28.16
C LEU A 71 5.50 -20.70 -26.98
N ALA A 72 6.09 -21.79 -26.49
CA ALA A 72 5.60 -22.48 -25.29
C ALA A 72 5.69 -21.60 -24.02
N LYS A 73 6.55 -20.58 -24.00
CA LYS A 73 6.69 -19.61 -22.90
C LYS A 73 5.74 -18.42 -23.03
N GLU A 74 5.09 -18.18 -24.17
CA GLU A 74 4.14 -17.07 -24.36
C GLU A 74 2.72 -17.47 -23.92
N VAL A 75 2.59 -18.03 -22.72
CA VAL A 75 1.31 -18.44 -22.14
C VAL A 75 0.50 -17.21 -21.71
N ASP A 76 -0.78 -17.19 -22.08
CA ASP A 76 -1.71 -16.16 -21.60
C ASP A 76 -1.89 -16.30 -20.07
N PRO A 77 -1.55 -15.26 -19.27
CA PRO A 77 -1.73 -15.30 -17.82
C PRO A 77 -3.18 -15.58 -17.38
N ASP A 78 -4.16 -15.37 -18.27
CA ASP A 78 -5.57 -15.58 -18.03
C ASP A 78 -6.11 -16.94 -18.56
N ASP A 79 -5.26 -17.80 -19.14
CA ASP A 79 -5.68 -19.11 -19.65
C ASP A 79 -6.24 -20.02 -18.55
N SER A 80 -7.56 -20.23 -18.57
CA SER A 80 -8.29 -21.03 -17.59
C SER A 80 -7.98 -22.52 -17.64
N PHE A 81 -7.48 -23.04 -18.76
CA PHE A 81 -7.16 -24.46 -18.93
C PHE A 81 -5.79 -24.84 -18.38
N LEU A 82 -4.92 -23.86 -18.14
CA LEU A 82 -3.62 -24.08 -17.51
C LEU A 82 -3.70 -23.84 -16.00
N PRO A 83 -3.02 -24.67 -15.18
CA PRO A 83 -2.94 -24.44 -13.75
C PRO A 83 -2.19 -23.12 -13.46
N PRO A 84 -2.50 -22.40 -12.37
CA PRO A 84 -1.88 -21.10 -12.07
C PRO A 84 -0.35 -21.09 -12.08
N SER A 85 0.29 -22.21 -11.73
CA SER A 85 1.75 -22.36 -11.74
C SER A 85 2.38 -22.35 -13.14
N GLN A 86 1.59 -22.57 -14.20
CA GLN A 86 2.04 -22.62 -15.59
C GLN A 86 1.61 -21.39 -16.40
N ARG A 87 0.89 -20.45 -15.77
CA ARG A 87 0.46 -19.17 -16.39
C ARG A 87 1.53 -18.08 -16.32
N THR A 88 2.72 -18.41 -15.83
CA THR A 88 3.83 -17.48 -15.68
C THR A 88 5.01 -17.94 -16.50
N ASN A 89 5.63 -17.02 -17.23
CA ASN A 89 6.79 -17.30 -18.08
C ASN A 89 8.09 -17.50 -17.26
N TYR A 90 8.00 -17.41 -15.93
CA TYR A 90 9.14 -17.53 -15.04
C TYR A 90 9.51 -19.00 -14.83
N GLU A 91 10.71 -19.37 -15.27
CA GLU A 91 11.33 -20.65 -15.02
C GLU A 91 12.70 -20.40 -14.36
N CYS A 92 12.95 -21.07 -13.24
CA CYS A 92 14.23 -20.98 -12.53
C CYS A 92 14.95 -22.32 -12.63
N GLU A 93 15.92 -22.41 -13.53
CA GLU A 93 16.79 -23.59 -13.68
C GLU A 93 17.88 -23.66 -12.58
N LYS A 94 17.96 -22.62 -11.73
CA LYS A 94 18.98 -22.55 -10.69
C LYS A 94 18.59 -23.42 -9.50
N GLU A 95 19.51 -24.29 -9.09
CA GLU A 95 19.37 -25.06 -7.86
C GLU A 95 19.19 -24.13 -6.64
N PRO A 96 18.44 -24.57 -5.61
CA PRO A 96 18.26 -23.78 -4.40
C PRO A 96 19.60 -23.51 -3.72
N THR A 97 19.91 -22.24 -3.47
CA THR A 97 21.23 -21.77 -3.03
C THR A 97 21.57 -22.07 -1.56
N GLY A 98 20.83 -22.96 -0.88
CA GLY A 98 21.01 -23.27 0.54
C GLY A 98 20.74 -22.08 1.48
N PRO A 99 21.25 -22.12 2.74
CA PRO A 99 21.12 -21.01 3.68
C PRO A 99 21.70 -19.69 3.16
N LEU A 100 21.11 -18.56 3.55
CA LEU A 100 21.50 -17.24 3.05
C LEU A 100 22.92 -16.83 3.48
N ASP A 101 23.83 -16.75 2.52
CA ASP A 101 25.16 -16.15 2.68
C ASP A 101 25.10 -14.62 2.60
N ARG A 102 24.79 -13.96 3.72
CA ARG A 102 24.64 -12.48 3.78
C ARG A 102 25.86 -11.72 3.23
N LYS A 103 27.09 -12.22 3.45
CA LYS A 103 28.32 -11.57 2.97
C LYS A 103 28.36 -11.50 1.43
N LYS A 104 28.05 -12.61 0.75
CA LYS A 104 28.02 -12.67 -0.72
C LYS A 104 26.93 -11.77 -1.29
N LEU A 105 25.77 -11.70 -0.62
CA LEU A 105 24.69 -10.79 -1.03
C LEU A 105 25.12 -9.32 -0.96
N ILE A 106 25.74 -8.90 0.14
CA ILE A 106 26.23 -7.53 0.31
C ILE A 106 27.30 -7.19 -0.74
N GLU A 107 28.24 -8.11 -0.97
CA GLU A 107 29.28 -7.94 -1.99
C GLU A 107 28.68 -7.81 -3.40
N HIS A 108 27.67 -8.62 -3.73
CA HIS A 108 26.95 -8.54 -4.99
C HIS A 108 26.22 -7.20 -5.16
N ILE A 109 25.51 -6.74 -4.13
CA ILE A 109 24.81 -5.44 -4.14
C ILE A 109 25.80 -4.29 -4.31
N ASN A 110 26.93 -4.32 -3.59
CA ASN A 110 27.96 -3.29 -3.71
C ASN A 110 28.57 -3.28 -5.11
N LYS A 111 28.84 -4.45 -5.68
CA LYS A 111 29.33 -4.58 -7.05
C LYS A 111 28.32 -4.00 -8.05
N GLN A 112 27.05 -4.37 -7.92
CA GLN A 112 25.98 -3.86 -8.79
C GLN A 112 25.83 -2.34 -8.67
N ALA A 113 25.93 -1.79 -7.46
CA ALA A 113 25.85 -0.35 -7.22
C ALA A 113 27.02 0.41 -7.87
N MET A 114 28.22 -0.16 -7.88
CA MET A 114 29.40 0.47 -8.51
C MET A 114 29.42 0.30 -10.03
N GLU A 115 28.84 -0.78 -10.57
CA GLU A 115 28.81 -1.07 -12.01
C GLU A 115 27.65 -0.41 -12.73
N THR A 116 26.54 -0.12 -12.05
CA THR A 116 25.37 0.51 -12.66
C THR A 116 25.70 1.95 -13.01
N PRO A 117 25.74 2.34 -14.30
CA PRO A 117 26.05 3.71 -14.69
C PRO A 117 24.90 4.65 -14.32
N ASP A 118 25.25 5.89 -13.98
CA ASP A 118 24.26 6.94 -13.77
C ASP A 118 23.45 7.19 -15.05
N ARG A 119 22.13 7.28 -14.91
CA ARG A 119 21.26 7.62 -16.02
C ARG A 119 21.55 9.07 -16.45
N PRO A 120 21.84 9.33 -17.74
CA PRO A 120 22.10 10.70 -18.18
C PRO A 120 20.85 11.56 -18.00
N GLU A 121 21.01 12.68 -17.30
CA GLU A 121 19.96 13.70 -17.19
C GLU A 121 19.82 14.42 -18.54
N LEU A 122 18.66 14.27 -19.19
CA LEU A 122 18.36 14.99 -20.45
C LEU A 122 18.31 16.51 -20.24
N GLU A 123 17.86 16.94 -19.07
CA GLU A 123 17.85 18.33 -18.63
C GLU A 123 18.31 18.40 -17.17
N PRO A 124 19.50 18.95 -16.88
CA PRO A 124 19.96 19.06 -15.50
C PRO A 124 19.07 20.01 -14.70
N TYR A 125 18.80 19.65 -13.44
CA TYR A 125 18.10 20.53 -12.53
C TYR A 125 18.93 21.80 -12.25
N VAL A 126 18.37 22.96 -12.58
CA VAL A 126 18.97 24.25 -12.25
C VAL A 126 18.30 24.78 -10.97
N PRO A 127 19.04 24.91 -9.85
CA PRO A 127 18.48 25.44 -8.62
C PRO A 127 17.95 26.86 -8.84
N GLY A 128 16.72 27.13 -8.38
CA GLY A 128 16.06 28.43 -8.54
C GLY A 128 15.27 28.60 -9.83
N LEU A 129 15.26 27.62 -10.74
CA LEU A 129 14.44 27.67 -11.95
C LEU A 129 12.97 27.35 -11.62
N VAL A 130 12.17 28.39 -11.40
CA VAL A 130 10.71 28.26 -11.27
C VAL A 130 10.10 28.32 -12.67
N ARG A 131 9.73 27.15 -13.23
CA ARG A 131 9.08 27.05 -14.56
C ARG A 131 7.63 27.55 -14.58
N GLY A 132 6.98 27.67 -13.42
CA GLY A 132 5.59 28.09 -13.27
C GLY A 132 5.43 29.49 -12.68
N LYS A 133 4.20 30.01 -12.68
CA LYS A 133 3.85 31.21 -11.90
C LYS A 133 3.84 30.82 -10.42
N LYS A 134 4.53 31.60 -9.57
CA LYS A 134 4.36 31.48 -8.13
C LYS A 134 2.89 31.76 -7.81
N TRP A 135 2.25 30.88 -7.05
CA TRP A 135 0.89 31.10 -6.59
C TRP A 135 0.86 32.38 -5.75
N ILE A 136 -0.11 33.24 -6.02
CA ILE A 136 -0.37 34.45 -5.26
C ILE A 136 -1.71 34.22 -4.56
N PRO A 137 -1.79 34.33 -3.22
CA PRO A 137 -3.05 34.18 -2.53
C PRO A 137 -4.06 35.20 -3.06
N PRO A 138 -5.33 34.80 -3.24
CA PRO A 138 -6.37 35.75 -3.59
C PRO A 138 -6.45 36.84 -2.49
N PRO A 139 -6.77 38.09 -2.84
CA PRO A 139 -7.02 39.13 -1.84
C PRO A 139 -8.05 38.65 -0.83
N GLN A 140 -7.80 38.89 0.45
CA GLN A 140 -8.77 38.60 1.52
C GLN A 140 -10.10 39.30 1.19
N GLU A 141 -11.22 38.63 1.50
CA GLU A 141 -12.55 39.23 1.29
C GLU A 141 -12.64 40.57 2.01
N LYS A 142 -13.25 41.58 1.37
CA LYS A 142 -13.42 42.92 1.95
C LYS A 142 -14.05 42.89 3.35
N ARG A 143 -14.93 41.93 3.62
CA ARG A 143 -15.53 41.73 4.95
C ARG A 143 -14.52 41.36 6.04
N MET A 144 -13.46 40.61 5.69
CA MET A 144 -12.39 40.29 6.62
C MET A 144 -11.44 41.48 6.81
N GLN A 145 -11.16 42.24 5.75
CA GLN A 145 -10.39 43.49 5.84
C GLN A 145 -11.12 44.54 6.69
N GLU A 146 -12.42 44.73 6.45
CA GLU A 146 -13.27 45.62 7.24
C GLU A 146 -13.40 45.14 8.69
N ALA A 147 -13.38 43.83 8.95
CA ALA A 147 -13.35 43.29 10.31
C ALA A 147 -11.99 43.56 10.99
N GLU A 148 -10.86 43.37 10.31
CA GLU A 148 -9.53 43.76 10.83
C GLU A 148 -9.45 45.26 11.10
N ASP A 149 -9.92 46.09 10.17
CA ASP A 149 -9.95 47.56 10.31
C ASP A 149 -10.91 48.01 11.43
N GLN A 150 -12.01 47.29 11.67
CA GLN A 150 -12.95 47.56 12.77
C GLN A 150 -12.45 47.04 14.13
N ILE A 151 -11.50 46.11 14.16
CA ILE A 151 -10.87 45.60 15.40
C ILE A 151 -9.77 46.54 15.90
N ALA A 152 -9.35 47.55 15.11
CA ALA A 152 -8.55 48.67 15.60
C ALA A 152 -9.40 49.56 16.52
N ILE A 153 -9.73 49.05 17.71
CA ILE A 153 -10.34 49.81 18.79
C ILE A 153 -9.25 50.79 19.25
N ASP A 154 -9.49 52.08 19.07
CA ASP A 154 -8.67 53.14 19.68
C ASP A 154 -8.83 53.05 21.20
N MET A 155 -7.96 52.27 21.83
CA MET A 155 -7.96 52.03 23.27
C MET A 155 -7.27 53.17 24.03
N GLY A 156 -6.87 54.26 23.37
CA GLY A 156 -6.10 55.35 23.96
C GLY A 156 -4.67 54.94 24.35
N ASP A 157 -3.73 55.87 24.16
CA ASP A 157 -2.29 55.64 24.33
C ASP A 157 -1.90 55.00 25.68
N GLU A 158 -2.66 55.28 26.75
CA GLU A 158 -2.38 54.75 28.10
C GLU A 158 -2.66 53.25 28.22
N TYR A 159 -3.76 52.74 27.64
CA TYR A 159 -4.09 51.32 27.73
C TYR A 159 -3.30 50.49 26.73
N GLU A 160 -2.98 51.06 25.56
CA GLU A 160 -2.10 50.40 24.58
C GLU A 160 -0.70 50.21 25.16
N GLN A 161 -0.13 51.25 25.79
CA GLN A 161 1.16 51.16 26.48
C GLN A 161 1.13 50.17 27.66
N ALA A 162 0.06 50.16 28.46
CA ALA A 162 -0.09 49.23 29.57
C ALA A 162 -0.19 47.78 29.10
N LEU A 163 -0.87 47.52 27.98
CA LEU A 163 -0.97 46.19 27.36
C LEU A 163 0.35 45.75 26.72
N SER A 164 1.13 46.67 26.14
CA SER A 164 2.44 46.36 25.55
C SER A 164 3.52 46.08 26.59
N ASP A 165 3.46 46.76 27.74
CA ASP A 165 4.42 46.61 28.83
C ASP A 165 4.05 45.47 29.80
N ALA A 166 2.79 44.99 29.76
CA ALA A 166 2.34 43.87 30.58
C ALA A 166 3.08 42.58 30.25
N THR A 167 3.41 41.81 31.28
CA THR A 167 4.04 40.51 31.11
C THR A 167 3.04 39.48 30.59
N GLN A 168 3.55 38.42 29.96
CA GLN A 168 2.72 37.36 29.41
C GLN A 168 1.83 36.67 30.46
N GLU A 169 2.31 36.56 31.70
CA GLU A 169 1.55 35.98 32.82
C GLU A 169 0.36 36.87 33.21
N GLU A 170 0.57 38.20 33.26
CA GLU A 170 -0.48 39.18 33.57
C GLU A 170 -1.55 39.22 32.47
N ILE A 171 -1.16 39.12 31.20
CA ILE A 171 -2.11 39.05 30.07
C ILE A 171 -2.97 37.78 30.14
N ILE A 172 -2.35 36.65 30.52
CA ILE A 172 -3.02 35.37 30.72
C ILE A 172 -4.03 35.46 31.89
N ASP A 173 -3.65 36.08 33.00
CA ASP A 173 -4.53 36.26 34.15
C ASP A 173 -5.70 37.21 33.85
N LEU A 174 -5.45 38.30 33.10
CA LEU A 174 -6.49 39.19 32.60
C LEU A 174 -7.48 38.44 31.70
N ALA A 175 -6.99 37.61 30.78
CA ALA A 175 -7.83 36.78 29.91
C ALA A 175 -8.69 35.78 30.71
N ALA A 176 -8.15 35.21 31.79
CA ALA A 176 -8.88 34.28 32.66
C ALA A 176 -10.04 34.98 33.41
N ILE A 177 -9.82 36.18 33.96
CA ILE A 177 -10.87 36.96 34.64
C ILE A 177 -11.93 37.44 33.64
N LEU A 178 -11.52 37.82 32.43
CA LEU A 178 -12.42 38.28 31.37
C LEU A 178 -13.18 37.13 30.69
N GLY A 179 -12.82 35.88 30.95
CA GLY A 179 -13.50 34.68 30.45
C GLY A 179 -13.05 34.22 29.05
N PHE A 180 -11.89 34.66 28.57
CA PHE A 180 -11.31 34.26 27.29
C PHE A 180 -10.63 32.88 27.36
N HIS A 181 -11.40 31.82 27.61
CA HIS A 181 -10.87 30.46 27.68
C HIS A 181 -10.45 29.88 26.32
N SER A 182 -11.00 30.37 25.20
CA SER A 182 -10.76 29.81 23.85
C SER A 182 -9.41 30.18 23.25
N MET A 183 -8.72 31.18 23.80
CA MET A 183 -7.42 31.65 23.31
C MET A 183 -6.24 31.09 24.11
N MET A 184 -6.50 30.20 25.08
CA MET A 184 -5.51 29.72 26.04
C MET A 184 -5.65 28.21 26.28
N ASN A 185 -4.55 27.54 26.64
CA ASN A 185 -4.60 26.12 27.00
C ASN A 185 -5.36 25.92 28.32
N GLN A 186 -6.04 24.78 28.46
CA GLN A 186 -6.84 24.45 29.64
C GLN A 186 -6.01 24.51 30.93
N ASP A 187 -4.76 24.05 30.90
CA ASP A 187 -3.87 24.10 32.06
C ASP A 187 -3.48 25.53 32.47
N GLN A 188 -3.22 26.42 31.50
CA GLN A 188 -2.92 27.83 31.75
C GLN A 188 -4.14 28.56 32.31
N TYR A 189 -5.34 28.30 31.76
CA TYR A 189 -6.60 28.85 32.26
C TYR A 189 -6.89 28.43 33.71
N HIS A 190 -6.73 27.15 34.02
CA HIS A 190 -6.92 26.65 35.38
C HIS A 190 -5.83 27.15 36.34
N ALA A 191 -4.59 27.33 35.89
CA ALA A 191 -3.50 27.88 36.71
C ALA A 191 -3.76 29.33 37.12
N SER A 192 -4.25 30.17 36.20
CA SER A 192 -4.69 31.55 36.49
C SER A 192 -5.89 31.60 37.43
N LEU A 193 -6.92 30.80 37.18
CA LEU A 193 -8.12 30.79 38.02
C LEU A 193 -7.83 30.35 39.46
N LEU A 194 -6.87 29.45 39.64
CA LEU A 194 -6.46 28.93 40.95
C LEU A 194 -5.31 29.72 41.60
N ASN A 195 -4.84 30.80 40.98
CA ASN A 195 -3.70 31.61 41.44
C ASN A 195 -2.46 30.75 41.79
N LYS A 196 -2.16 29.76 40.93
CA LYS A 196 -1.08 28.78 41.15
C LYS A 196 0.24 29.15 40.45
N GLY A 197 0.29 30.30 39.78
CA GLY A 197 1.41 30.70 38.92
C GLY A 197 1.43 29.92 37.60
N GLN A 198 1.84 30.57 36.51
CA GLN A 198 1.91 29.93 35.20
C GLN A 198 3.12 28.97 35.11
N PRO A 199 2.97 27.81 34.45
CA PRO A 199 4.08 26.89 34.24
C PRO A 199 5.14 27.49 33.30
N VAL A 200 6.39 27.53 33.77
CA VAL A 200 7.53 28.11 33.03
C VAL A 200 7.74 27.39 31.69
N GLY A 201 7.78 28.16 30.59
CA GLY A 201 7.98 27.64 29.23
C GLY A 201 6.71 27.28 28.46
N LEU A 202 5.53 27.50 29.07
CA LEU A 202 4.22 27.44 28.42
C LEU A 202 3.70 28.89 28.25
N GLY A 203 4.29 29.64 27.32
CA GLY A 203 3.81 30.97 26.93
C GLY A 203 2.73 30.89 25.84
N TRP A 204 2.24 32.04 25.37
CA TRP A 204 1.42 32.16 24.14
C TRP A 204 2.13 31.59 22.91
N ASP A 205 3.46 31.72 22.83
CA ASP A 205 4.30 31.14 21.77
C ASP A 205 4.84 29.73 22.16
N GLY A 206 4.38 29.19 23.28
CA GLY A 206 4.79 27.88 23.78
C GLY A 206 4.09 26.74 23.03
N ILE A 207 4.84 25.68 22.71
CA ILE A 207 4.28 24.46 22.12
C ILE A 207 3.37 23.77 23.14
N THR A 208 2.05 23.88 22.95
CA THR A 208 1.06 23.20 23.78
C THR A 208 1.14 21.69 23.56
N LYS A 209 1.43 20.93 24.62
CA LYS A 209 1.36 19.46 24.58
C LYS A 209 -0.07 19.01 24.88
N SER A 210 -0.48 17.90 24.27
CA SER A 210 -1.78 17.29 24.59
C SER A 210 -1.81 16.80 26.04
N SER A 211 -2.97 16.92 26.69
CA SER A 211 -3.18 16.37 28.02
C SER A 211 -3.05 14.84 27.96
N ILE A 212 -2.19 14.25 28.80
CA ILE A 212 -2.10 12.80 28.93
C ILE A 212 -3.45 12.29 29.43
N GLN A 213 -4.09 11.41 28.65
CA GLN A 213 -5.36 10.82 29.05
C GLN A 213 -5.18 10.04 30.36
N LYS A 214 -6.07 10.29 31.32
CA LYS A 214 -6.10 9.49 32.56
C LYS A 214 -6.41 8.05 32.17
N VAL A 215 -5.44 7.17 32.34
CA VAL A 215 -5.64 5.73 32.13
C VAL A 215 -6.49 5.23 33.28
N PHE A 216 -7.77 5.01 33.01
CA PHE A 216 -8.66 4.35 33.94
C PHE A 216 -8.41 2.84 33.90
N PRO A 217 -8.51 2.14 35.05
CA PRO A 217 -8.51 0.68 35.04
C PRO A 217 -9.66 0.17 34.16
N ALA A 218 -9.44 -0.98 33.51
CA ALA A 218 -10.48 -1.61 32.70
C ALA A 218 -11.75 -1.82 33.55
N GLU A 219 -12.88 -1.32 33.06
CA GLU A 219 -14.17 -1.56 33.70
C GLU A 219 -14.46 -3.07 33.73
N ALA A 220 -15.23 -3.50 34.73
CA ALA A 220 -15.65 -4.89 34.82
C ALA A 220 -16.46 -5.28 33.56
N PRO A 221 -16.41 -6.56 33.11
CA PRO A 221 -17.18 -7.01 31.97
C PRO A 221 -18.66 -6.65 32.13
N ASN A 222 -19.24 -6.05 31.08
CA ASN A 222 -20.66 -5.71 31.06
C ASN A 222 -21.51 -6.96 31.35
N GLN A 223 -22.40 -6.87 32.34
CA GLN A 223 -23.20 -7.99 32.84
C GLN A 223 -24.56 -8.13 32.15
N THR A 224 -24.83 -7.39 31.07
CA THR A 224 -26.07 -7.57 30.30
C THR A 224 -25.93 -8.78 29.36
N ASN A 225 -26.60 -9.88 29.72
CA ASN A 225 -26.90 -11.01 28.83
C ASN A 225 -27.84 -10.60 27.69
#